data_AF-A0A4Q3IND3-F1
#
_entry.id   AF-A0A4Q3IND3-F1
#
_cell.length_a   1.000
_cell.length_b   1.000
_cell.length_c   1.000
_cell.angle_alpha   90.00
_cell.angle_beta   90.00
_cell.angle_gamma   90.00
#
_symmetry.space_group_name_H-M   'P 1'
#
loop_
_entity.id
_entity.type
_entity.pdbx_description
1 polymer ?
#
loop_
_entity_poly.entity_id
_entity_poly.type
_entity_poly.pdbx_seq_one_letter_code
_entity_poly.pdbx_strand_id
1 'polypeptide(L)'
;MPAIGAGIRELRRRRQLSTRELAVRSGISHSTISLLERDRLSPSVDTLSAILDAMGSTLTGFFSEVAASLPHSPFYRFEDFAEIG
;
A
#
# COMPACT_ATOMS: atom_id res chain seq x y z
N MET A 1 -0.97 -9.66 -6.89
CA MET A 1 -0.51 -8.31 -6.50
C MET A 1 0.06 -8.39 -5.09
N PRO A 2 1.23 -7.82 -4.79
CA PRO A 2 1.67 -7.68 -3.41
C PRO A 2 0.57 -7.02 -2.58
N ALA A 3 0.36 -7.50 -1.35
CA ALA A 3 -0.60 -6.94 -0.42
C ALA A 3 -0.24 -5.47 -0.11
N ILE A 4 -0.91 -4.53 -0.81
CA ILE A 4 -0.71 -3.08 -0.64
C ILE A 4 -0.93 -2.69 0.82
N GLY A 5 -1.87 -3.36 1.52
CA GLY A 5 -2.14 -3.15 2.93
C GLY A 5 -0.93 -3.38 3.83
N ALA A 6 -0.15 -4.44 3.57
CA ALA A 6 1.09 -4.70 4.28
C ALA A 6 2.13 -3.59 4.05
N GLY A 7 2.24 -3.08 2.82
CA GLY A 7 3.10 -1.96 2.49
C GLY A 7 2.72 -0.68 3.22
N ILE A 8 1.42 -0.35 3.27
CA ILE A 8 0.90 0.83 4.00
C ILE A 8 1.23 0.71 5.48
N ARG A 9 1.00 -0.46 6.08
CA ARG A 9 1.29 -0.72 7.49
C ARG A 9 2.77 -0.53 7.80
N GLU A 10 3.65 -1.05 6.96
CA GLU A 10 5.09 -0.96 7.18
C GLU A 10 5.60 0.48 7.00
N LEU A 11 5.13 1.20 5.97
CA LEU A 11 5.42 2.62 5.82
C LEU A 11 4.96 3.42 7.05
N ARG A 12 3.73 3.19 7.53
CA ARG A 12 3.21 3.86 8.73
C ARG A 12 4.10 3.64 9.95
N ARG A 13 4.54 2.39 10.17
CA ARG A 13 5.43 2.04 11.29
C ARG A 13 6.80 2.70 11.17
N ARG A 14 7.40 2.75 9.97
CA ARG A 14 8.66 3.46 9.71
C ARG A 14 8.55 4.96 9.98
N ARG A 15 7.38 5.56 9.71
CA ARG A 15 7.06 6.95 10.07
C ARG A 15 6.64 7.13 11.53
N GLN A 16 6.64 6.07 12.34
CA GLN A 16 6.31 6.07 13.77
C GLN A 16 4.90 6.61 14.07
N LEU A 17 3.97 6.40 13.14
CA LEU A 17 2.58 6.85 13.27
C LEU A 17 1.69 5.73 13.83
N SER A 18 0.80 6.07 14.74
CA SER A 18 -0.31 5.18 15.10
C SER A 18 -1.37 5.18 14.00
N THR A 19 -2.21 4.16 13.92
CA THR A 19 -3.33 4.12 12.97
C THR A 19 -4.29 5.29 13.22
N ARG A 20 -4.47 5.71 14.48
CA ARG A 20 -5.32 6.86 14.84
C ARG A 20 -4.71 8.18 14.38
N GLU A 21 -3.40 8.33 14.54
CA GLU A 21 -2.67 9.51 14.06
C GLU A 21 -2.78 9.64 12.53
N LEU A 22 -2.58 8.52 11.82
CA LEU A 22 -2.74 8.49 10.37
C LEU A 22 -4.18 8.81 9.92
N ALA A 23 -5.18 8.31 10.65
CA ALA A 23 -6.59 8.63 10.40
C ALA A 23 -6.86 10.13 10.47
N VAL A 24 -6.39 10.79 11.54
CA VAL A 24 -6.54 12.23 11.71
C VAL A 24 -5.85 13.01 10.59
N ARG A 25 -4.61 12.64 10.23
CA ARG A 25 -3.83 13.35 9.21
C ARG A 25 -4.37 13.17 7.78
N SER A 26 -4.86 11.97 7.45
CA SER A 26 -5.38 11.65 6.12
C SER A 26 -6.84 12.03 5.91
N GLY A 27 -7.57 12.36 6.98
CA GLY A 27 -9.02 12.54 6.93
C GLY A 27 -9.81 11.24 6.70
N ILE A 28 -9.13 10.09 6.73
CA ILE A 28 -9.73 8.76 6.54
C ILE A 28 -10.04 8.14 7.89
N SER A 29 -11.17 7.41 7.99
CA SER A 29 -11.55 6.79 9.25
C SER A 29 -10.53 5.74 9.72
N HIS A 30 -10.36 5.63 11.05
CA HIS A 30 -9.48 4.63 11.66
C HIS A 30 -9.87 3.18 11.26
N SER A 31 -11.16 2.88 11.17
CA SER A 31 -11.65 1.56 10.75
C SER A 31 -11.30 1.28 9.29
N THR A 32 -11.43 2.26 8.39
CA THR A 32 -11.02 2.15 6.98
C THR A 32 -9.53 1.86 6.86
N ILE A 33 -8.67 2.61 7.56
CA ILE A 33 -7.22 2.36 7.54
C ILE A 33 -6.90 0.97 8.09
N SER A 34 -7.54 0.54 9.19
CA SER A 34 -7.36 -0.80 9.73
C SER A 34 -7.76 -1.91 8.75
N LEU A 35 -8.83 -1.71 7.98
CA LEU A 35 -9.28 -2.66 6.96
C LEU A 35 -8.31 -2.70 5.77
N LEU A 36 -7.82 -1.53 5.35
CA LEU A 36 -6.81 -1.40 4.29
C LEU A 36 -5.53 -2.14 4.67
N GLU A 37 -5.00 -1.93 5.88
CA GLU A 37 -3.77 -2.59 6.36
C GLU A 37 -3.88 -4.12 6.49
N ARG A 38 -5.10 -4.67 6.46
CA ARG A 38 -5.39 -6.11 6.49
C ARG A 38 -5.82 -6.66 5.13
N ASP A 39 -5.68 -5.87 4.07
CA ASP A 39 -6.10 -6.19 2.70
C ASP A 39 -7.58 -6.63 2.63
N ARG A 40 -8.43 -6.07 3.50
CA ARG A 40 -9.88 -6.34 3.54
C ARG A 40 -10.68 -5.31 2.74
N LEU A 41 -10.03 -4.25 2.28
CA LEU A 41 -10.62 -3.21 1.46
C LEU A 41 -9.62 -2.85 0.36
N SER A 42 -10.11 -2.65 -0.86
CA SER A 42 -9.31 -2.01 -1.92
C SER A 42 -9.54 -0.50 -1.86
N PRO A 43 -8.50 0.33 -1.68
CA PRO A 43 -8.65 1.78 -1.67
C PRO A 43 -8.91 2.29 -3.09
N SER A 44 -9.63 3.41 -3.21
CA SER A 44 -9.56 4.23 -4.43
C SER A 44 -8.17 4.87 -4.54
N VAL A 45 -7.80 5.32 -5.74
CA VAL A 45 -6.54 6.05 -5.96
C VAL A 45 -6.48 7.29 -5.07
N ASP A 46 -7.57 8.05 -4.95
CA ASP A 46 -7.63 9.25 -4.10
C ASP A 46 -7.43 8.91 -2.62
N THR A 47 -8.06 7.83 -2.14
CA THR A 47 -7.92 7.38 -0.75
C THR A 47 -6.48 6.96 -0.47
N LEU A 48 -5.87 6.22 -1.40
CA LEU A 48 -4.48 5.81 -1.28
C LEU A 48 -3.55 7.02 -1.29
N SER A 49 -3.76 7.98 -2.19
CA SER A 49 -2.96 9.20 -2.25
C SER A 49 -3.03 9.97 -0.93
N ALA A 50 -4.24 10.24 -0.42
CA ALA A 50 -4.42 10.97 0.84
C ALA A 50 -3.72 10.30 2.03
N ILE A 51 -3.75 8.96 2.09
CA ILE A 51 -3.05 8.18 3.11
C ILE A 51 -1.53 8.30 2.97
N LEU A 52 -1.00 8.20 1.75
CA LEU A 52 0.45 8.32 1.49
C LEU A 52 0.96 9.74 1.75
N ASP A 53 0.20 10.76 1.32
CA ASP A 53 0.51 12.18 1.54
C ASP A 53 0.56 12.50 3.03
N ALA A 54 -0.39 11.97 3.83
CA ALA A 54 -0.40 12.09 5.29
C ALA A 54 0.82 11.44 5.98
N MET A 55 1.48 10.50 5.31
CA MET A 55 2.73 9.89 5.75
C MET A 55 3.98 10.58 5.17
N GLY A 56 3.83 11.57 4.28
CA GLY A 56 4.93 12.23 3.58
C GLY A 56 5.57 11.32 2.54
N SER A 57 4.76 10.57 1.79
CA SER A 57 5.17 9.72 0.66
C SER A 57 4.30 10.02 -0.55
N THR A 58 4.71 9.56 -1.73
CA THR A 58 3.94 9.65 -2.97
C THR A 58 3.53 8.26 -3.44
N LEU A 59 2.54 8.16 -4.33
CA LEU A 59 2.19 6.90 -4.99
C LEU A 59 3.42 6.24 -5.63
N THR A 60 4.19 7.00 -6.41
CA THR A 60 5.38 6.50 -7.09
C THR A 60 6.42 5.99 -6.09
N GLY A 61 6.76 6.78 -5.07
CA GLY A 61 7.76 6.38 -4.07
C GLY A 61 7.33 5.13 -3.30
N PHE A 62 6.05 5.07 -2.92
CA PHE A 62 5.47 3.91 -2.26
C PHE A 62 5.58 2.64 -3.12
N PHE A 63 5.14 2.68 -4.38
CA PHE A 63 5.20 1.51 -5.24
C PHE A 63 6.63 1.11 -5.61
N SER A 64 7.56 2.06 -5.74
CA SER A 64 8.98 1.76 -5.92
C SER A 64 9.57 1.00 -4.73
N GLU A 65 9.23 1.38 -3.49
CA GLU A 65 9.67 0.65 -2.29
C GLU A 65 9.03 -0.75 -2.20
N VAL A 66 7.74 -0.87 -2.52
CA VAL A 66 7.04 -2.17 -2.52
C VAL A 66 7.63 -3.09 -3.59
N ALA A 67 7.92 -2.57 -4.79
CA ALA A 67 8.53 -3.32 -5.87
C ALA A 67 9.96 -3.76 -5.53
N ALA A 68 10.74 -2.91 -4.87
CA ALA A 68 12.08 -3.26 -4.40
C ALA A 68 12.07 -4.38 -3.34
N SER A 69 10.95 -4.55 -2.63
CA SER A 69 10.76 -5.61 -1.63
C SER A 69 10.38 -6.96 -2.27
N LEU A 70 9.97 -6.96 -3.54
CA LEU A 70 9.66 -8.18 -4.28
C LEU A 70 10.95 -8.75 -4.90
N PRO A 71 11.16 -10.07 -4.86
CA PRO A 71 12.28 -10.67 -5.57
C PRO A 71 12.16 -10.36 -7.07
N HIS A 72 13.13 -9.63 -7.61
CA HIS A 72 13.20 -9.35 -9.03
C HIS A 72 13.71 -10.60 -9.74
N SER A 73 12.80 -11.34 -10.40
CA SER A 73 13.16 -12.41 -11.32
C SER A 73 12.92 -11.92 -12.75
N PRO A 74 13.95 -11.86 -13.62
CA PRO A 74 13.75 -11.62 -15.05
C PRO A 74 13.12 -12.83 -15.76
N PHE A 75 12.97 -13.95 -15.05
CA PHE A 75 12.31 -15.15 -15.55
C PHE A 75 10.89 -15.22 -15.00
N TYR A 76 9.92 -15.05 -15.90
CA TYR A 76 8.51 -15.31 -15.66
C TYR A 76 8.23 -16.80 -15.89
N ARG A 77 7.48 -17.43 -14.98
CA ARG A 77 6.98 -18.79 -15.19
C ARG A 77 5.79 -18.77 -16.13
N PHE A 78 5.50 -19.90 -16.78
CA PHE A 78 4.34 -20.04 -17.66
C PHE A 78 3.03 -19.61 -16.95
N GLU A 79 2.91 -19.90 -15.66
CA GLU A 79 1.78 -19.52 -14.80
C GLU A 79 1.65 -18.01 -14.52
N ASP A 80 2.70 -17.21 -14.77
CA ASP A 80 2.68 -15.76 -14.59
C ASP A 80 2.12 -15.01 -15.82
N PHE A 81 1.94 -15.70 -16.96
CA PHE A 81 1.42 -15.10 -18.17
C PHE A 81 -0.11 -15.13 -18.19
N ALA A 82 -0.72 -13.98 -18.50
CA ALA A 82 -2.15 -13.94 -18.78
C ALA A 82 -2.43 -14.70 -20.08
N GLU A 83 -3.31 -15.71 -20.04
CA GLU A 83 -3.85 -16.33 -21.24
C GLU A 83 -4.69 -15.31 -22.01
N ILE A 84 -4.11 -14.78 -23.08
CA ILE A 84 -4.84 -14.10 -24.14
C ILE A 84 -5.37 -15.21 -25.05
N GLY A 85 -6.67 -15.51 -24.89
CA GLY A 85 -7.38 -16.54 -25.64
C GLY A 85 -7.37 -16.34 -27.14
#